data_AF-A0A914YAI1-F1
#
_entry.id   AF-A0A914YAI1-F1
#
_cell.length_a   1.000
_cell.length_b   1.000
_cell.length_c   1.000
_cell.angle_alpha   90.00
_cell.angle_beta   90.00
_cell.angle_gamma   90.00
#
_symmetry.space_group_name_H-M   'P 1'
#
loop_
_entity.id
_entity.type
_entity.pdbx_description
1 polymer ?
#
loop_
_entity_poly.entity_id
_entity_poly.type
_entity_poly.pdbx_seq_one_letter_code
_entity_poly.pdbx_strand_id
1 'polypeptide(L)'
;MDFNETSSLSLSNDEILICGFTEECDFRRFFFITALSGIALCGIFNNGLLAWIFMKHQCPNTPPTLYPTFLAILDGLICFFYIFLFGFDVVMIYLRIKSFFVIYHTYIVPAFVLSKITQLAIPYLLIFVTLERYAWISEHM
;
A
#
# COMPACT_ATOMS: atom_id res chain seq x y z
N MET A 1 52.52 -9.55 -16.88
CA MET A 1 52.37 -9.79 -18.33
C MET A 1 52.25 -11.29 -18.52
N ASP A 2 51.13 -11.93 -18.81
CA ASP A 2 49.71 -11.57 -18.87
C ASP A 2 48.96 -12.89 -18.61
N PHE A 3 48.03 -12.89 -17.66
CA PHE A 3 47.22 -14.07 -17.33
C PHE A 3 45.83 -13.84 -17.92
N ASN A 4 45.63 -14.23 -19.19
CA ASN A 4 44.36 -14.10 -19.87
C ASN A 4 44.18 -15.21 -20.93
N GLU A 5 43.28 -16.16 -20.66
CA GLU A 5 42.41 -16.89 -21.61
C GLU A 5 41.92 -18.25 -21.05
N THR A 6 41.24 -18.26 -19.90
CA THR A 6 40.48 -19.47 -19.47
C THR A 6 39.39 -19.15 -18.45
N SER A 7 38.51 -18.18 -18.75
CA SER A 7 37.34 -17.90 -17.89
C SER A 7 36.11 -17.44 -18.67
N SER A 8 35.91 -17.96 -19.88
CA SER A 8 34.76 -17.64 -20.75
C SER A 8 33.72 -18.76 -20.87
N LEU A 9 33.71 -19.75 -19.97
CA LEU A 9 32.72 -20.85 -20.05
C LEU A 9 32.46 -21.59 -18.72
N SER A 10 31.98 -20.86 -17.72
CA SER A 10 31.16 -21.43 -16.62
C SER A 10 30.29 -20.36 -15.94
N LEU A 11 29.64 -19.50 -16.74
CA LEU A 11 28.49 -18.75 -16.25
C LEU A 11 27.25 -19.58 -16.62
N SER A 12 27.06 -20.69 -15.90
CA SER A 12 25.84 -21.48 -15.97
C SER A 12 24.66 -20.55 -15.66
N ASN A 13 23.78 -20.43 -16.65
CA ASN A 13 22.53 -19.66 -16.67
C ASN A 13 21.49 -20.16 -15.66
N ASP A 14 21.82 -20.32 -14.37
CA ASP A 14 20.88 -20.79 -13.33
C ASP A 14 20.81 -19.94 -12.07
N GLU A 15 21.59 -18.87 -11.96
CA GLU A 15 21.33 -17.82 -10.97
C GLU A 15 21.56 -16.47 -11.61
N ILE A 16 20.51 -15.94 -12.26
CA ILE A 16 20.30 -14.50 -12.21
C ILE A 16 20.30 -14.19 -10.71
N LEU A 17 21.43 -13.69 -10.21
CA LEU A 17 21.56 -13.17 -8.86
C LEU A 17 20.53 -12.05 -8.76
N ILE A 18 19.32 -12.42 -8.34
CA ILE A 18 18.27 -11.47 -7.99
C ILE A 18 18.81 -10.75 -6.76
N CYS A 19 19.43 -9.59 -7.01
CA CYS A 19 19.92 -8.70 -5.97
C CYS A 19 18.76 -8.43 -4.99
N GLY A 20 18.88 -8.90 -3.75
CA GLY A 20 17.83 -8.82 -2.72
C GLY A 20 17.30 -10.16 -2.18
N PHE A 21 17.55 -11.30 -2.85
CA PHE A 21 17.11 -12.62 -2.37
C PHE A 21 17.94 -13.16 -1.18
N THR A 22 19.15 -12.64 -0.99
CA THR A 22 20.10 -13.04 0.06
C THR A 22 20.25 -12.01 1.17
N GLU A 23 19.42 -10.97 1.21
CA GLU A 23 19.49 -9.95 2.25
C GLU A 23 18.92 -10.52 3.56
N GLU A 24 19.75 -10.61 4.60
CA GLU A 24 19.31 -11.02 5.93
C GLU A 24 18.36 -9.94 6.49
N CYS A 25 17.08 -10.28 6.61
CA CYS A 25 16.08 -9.36 7.13
C CYS A 25 16.33 -9.14 8.63
N ASP A 26 16.68 -7.91 9.02
CA ASP A 26 16.86 -7.58 10.44
C ASP A 26 15.57 -7.86 11.23
N PHE A 27 15.70 -8.52 12.39
CA PHE A 27 14.57 -8.96 13.22
C PHE A 27 13.65 -7.80 13.63
N ARG A 28 14.23 -6.61 13.86
CA ARG A 28 13.47 -5.40 14.18
C ARG A 28 12.54 -4.99 13.04
N ARG A 29 13.04 -4.95 11.80
CA ARG A 29 12.24 -4.59 10.62
C ARG A 29 11.08 -5.57 10.44
N PHE A 30 11.36 -6.86 10.59
CA PHE A 30 10.33 -7.90 10.55
C PHE A 30 9.22 -7.65 11.57
N PHE A 31 9.58 -7.52 12.86
CA PHE A 31 8.60 -7.36 13.94
C PHE A 31 7.71 -6.12 13.76
N PHE A 32 8.32 -4.97 13.45
CA PHE A 32 7.56 -3.72 13.25
C PHE A 32 6.61 -3.81 12.06
N ILE A 33 7.08 -4.29 10.91
CA ILE A 33 6.25 -4.39 9.71
C ILE A 33 5.10 -5.37 9.93
N THR A 34 5.35 -6.52 10.55
CA THR A 34 4.29 -7.50 10.85
C THR A 34 3.24 -6.93 11.82
N ALA A 35 3.65 -6.26 12.89
CA ALA A 35 2.74 -5.64 13.84
C ALA A 35 1.87 -4.56 13.18
N LEU A 36 2.47 -3.67 12.39
CA LEU A 36 1.77 -2.63 11.65
C LEU A 36 0.86 -3.20 10.55
N SER A 37 1.25 -4.30 9.90
CA SER A 37 0.40 -5.01 8.93
C SER A 37 -0.86 -5.55 9.59
N GLY A 38 -0.77 -6.03 10.83
CA GLY A 38 -1.94 -6.41 11.63
C GLY A 38 -2.89 -5.25 11.88
N ILE A 39 -2.35 -4.08 12.26
CA ILE A 39 -3.16 -2.85 12.43
C ILE A 39 -3.78 -2.42 11.10
N ALA A 40 -3.05 -2.51 9.99
CA ALA A 40 -3.55 -2.18 8.67
C ALA A 40 -4.70 -3.10 8.24
N LEU A 41 -4.70 -4.39 8.61
CA LEU A 41 -5.82 -5.30 8.37
C LEU A 41 -7.08 -4.85 9.11
N CYS A 42 -6.95 -4.46 10.38
CA CYS A 42 -8.05 -3.86 11.14
C CYS A 42 -8.53 -2.56 10.48
N GLY A 43 -7.61 -1.74 9.96
CA GLY A 43 -7.90 -0.53 9.21
C GLY A 43 -8.74 -0.80 7.95
N ILE A 44 -8.36 -1.79 7.13
CA ILE A 44 -9.13 -2.18 5.94
C ILE A 44 -10.54 -2.62 6.34
N PHE A 45 -10.66 -3.46 7.37
CA PHE A 45 -11.96 -3.94 7.82
C PHE A 45 -12.87 -2.80 8.30
N ASN A 46 -12.35 -1.93 9.18
CA ASN A 46 -13.12 -0.83 9.75
C ASN A 46 -13.50 0.22 8.69
N ASN A 47 -12.56 0.61 7.82
CA ASN A 47 -12.82 1.57 6.75
C ASN A 47 -13.75 1.00 5.67
N GLY A 48 -13.65 -0.30 5.38
CA GLY A 48 -14.58 -1.00 4.51
C GLY A 48 -16.00 -1.08 5.09
N LEU A 49 -16.12 -1.39 6.38
CA LEU A 49 -17.40 -1.37 7.09
C LEU A 49 -18.01 0.03 7.10
N LEU A 50 -17.21 1.06 7.36
CA LEU A 50 -17.66 2.45 7.38
C LEU A 50 -18.15 2.91 5.99
N ALA A 51 -17.41 2.59 4.93
CA ALA A 51 -17.83 2.86 3.56
C ALA A 51 -19.13 2.12 3.22
N TRP A 52 -19.26 0.86 3.63
CA TRP A 52 -20.49 0.08 3.43
C TRP A 52 -21.70 0.69 4.16
N ILE A 53 -21.52 1.15 5.40
CA ILE A 53 -22.57 1.82 6.17
C ILE A 53 -23.03 3.10 5.46
N PHE A 54 -22.10 3.95 5.02
CA PHE A 54 -22.45 5.20 4.34
C PHE A 54 -23.08 4.99 2.96
N MET A 55 -22.68 3.94 2.24
CA MET A 55 -23.31 3.57 0.98
C MET A 55 -24.73 3.02 1.17
N LYS A 56 -24.99 2.28 2.25
CA LYS A 56 -26.28 1.61 2.48
C LYS A 56 -27.30 2.48 3.20
N HIS A 57 -26.87 3.31 4.15
CA HIS A 57 -27.73 4.21 4.91
C HIS A 57 -27.61 5.64 4.38
N GLN A 58 -28.25 5.91 3.24
CA GLN A 58 -28.48 7.28 2.78
C GLN A 58 -29.65 7.87 3.58
N CYS A 59 -29.36 8.52 4.70
CA CYS A 59 -30.38 9.21 5.48
C CYS A 59 -30.91 10.43 4.69
N PRO A 60 -32.24 10.57 4.51
CA PRO A 60 -32.85 11.56 3.62
C PRO A 60 -32.70 13.03 4.04
N ASN A 61 -32.12 13.32 5.21
CA ASN A 61 -32.04 14.66 5.81
C ASN A 61 -30.60 15.11 6.18
N THR A 62 -29.57 14.41 5.68
CA THR A 62 -28.16 14.71 6.01
C THR A 62 -27.42 15.28 4.79
N PRO A 63 -26.48 16.22 4.98
CA PRO A 63 -25.65 16.75 3.89
C PRO A 63 -24.90 15.62 3.17
N PRO A 64 -24.45 15.82 1.92
CA PRO A 64 -23.99 14.73 1.07
C PRO A 64 -22.85 13.95 1.73
N THR A 65 -23.11 12.71 2.14
CA THR A 65 -22.16 11.79 2.77
C THR A 65 -21.10 11.25 1.80
N LEU A 66 -20.98 11.87 0.63
CA LEU A 66 -20.06 11.48 -0.43
C LEU A 66 -18.61 11.63 0.02
N TYR A 67 -18.23 12.78 0.57
CA TYR A 67 -16.84 13.01 0.97
C TYR A 67 -16.36 12.08 2.09
N PRO A 68 -17.13 11.84 3.18
CA PRO A 68 -16.77 10.83 4.18
C PRO A 68 -16.66 9.40 3.61
N THR A 69 -17.50 9.05 2.63
CA THR A 69 -17.43 7.74 1.96
C THR A 69 -16.15 7.60 1.14
N PHE A 70 -15.81 8.60 0.34
CA PHE A 70 -14.54 8.61 -0.42
C PHE A 70 -13.33 8.59 0.50
N LEU A 71 -13.38 9.30 1.62
CA LEU A 71 -12.32 9.29 2.62
C LEU A 71 -12.12 7.88 3.20
N ALA A 72 -13.20 7.20 3.60
CA ALA A 72 -13.14 5.82 4.08
C ALA A 72 -12.59 4.86 3.01
N ILE A 73 -12.94 5.04 1.74
CA ILE A 73 -12.39 4.23 0.64
C ILE A 73 -10.87 4.45 0.50
N LEU A 74 -10.41 5.70 0.53
CA LEU A 74 -8.98 6.01 0.42
C LEU A 74 -8.19 5.52 1.63
N ASP A 75 -8.75 5.61 2.83
CA ASP A 75 -8.13 5.08 4.04
C ASP A 75 -8.06 3.54 4.01
N GLY A 76 -9.06 2.87 3.46
CA GLY A 76 -8.98 1.43 3.17
C GLY A 76 -7.91 1.11 2.13
N LEU A 77 -7.82 1.92 1.08
CA LEU A 77 -6.88 1.74 -0.02
C LEU A 77 -5.42 1.96 0.41
N ILE A 78 -5.15 2.95 1.28
CA ILE A 78 -3.79 3.17 1.79
C ILE A 78 -3.35 2.04 2.72
N CYS A 79 -4.26 1.51 3.56
CA CYS A 79 -3.98 0.32 4.37
C CYS A 79 -3.72 -0.91 3.51
N PHE A 80 -4.46 -1.07 2.40
CA PHE A 80 -4.20 -2.12 1.41
C PHE A 80 -2.81 -1.97 0.78
N PHE A 81 -2.43 -0.78 0.30
CA PHE A 81 -1.10 -0.56 -0.26
C PHE A 81 0.01 -0.74 0.76
N TYR A 82 -0.23 -0.40 2.04
CA TYR A 82 0.73 -0.66 3.10
C TYR A 82 1.04 -2.16 3.22
N ILE A 83 0.01 -3.01 3.29
CA ILE A 83 0.18 -4.46 3.36
C ILE A 83 0.81 -4.98 2.07
N PHE A 84 0.38 -4.49 0.90
CA PHE A 84 0.93 -4.90 -0.38
C PHE A 84 2.42 -4.55 -0.53
N LEU A 85 2.83 -3.35 -0.14
CA LEU A 85 4.22 -2.89 -0.31
C LEU A 85 5.15 -3.41 0.78
N PHE A 86 4.72 -3.45 2.05
CA PHE A 86 5.59 -3.81 3.17
C PHE A 86 5.29 -5.19 3.75
N GLY A 87 4.01 -5.54 3.89
CA GLY A 87 3.61 -6.85 4.44
C GLY A 87 4.04 -8.00 3.54
N PHE A 88 3.70 -7.94 2.24
CA PHE A 88 4.09 -8.97 1.28
C PHE A 88 5.60 -9.04 1.05
N ASP A 89 6.32 -7.91 1.08
CA ASP A 89 7.78 -7.86 0.98
C ASP A 89 8.44 -8.78 2.01
N VAL A 90 8.08 -8.59 3.28
CA VAL A 90 8.61 -9.38 4.41
C VAL A 90 8.23 -10.86 4.31
N VAL A 91 6.99 -11.15 3.92
CA VAL A 91 6.51 -12.53 3.75
C VAL A 91 7.26 -13.25 2.63
N MET A 92 7.52 -12.56 1.51
CA MET A 92 8.25 -13.15 0.40
C MET A 92 9.72 -13.43 0.74
N ILE A 93 10.39 -12.51 1.43
CA ILE A 93 11.77 -12.70 1.90
C ILE A 93 11.84 -13.93 2.83
N TYR A 94 10.83 -14.12 3.69
CA TYR A 94 10.75 -15.27 4.59
C TYR A 94 10.49 -16.59 3.86
N LEU A 95 9.54 -16.63 2.91
CA LEU A 95 9.12 -17.86 2.24
C LEU A 95 10.06 -18.29 1.08
N ARG A 96 10.95 -17.41 0.61
CA ARG A 96 11.95 -17.69 -0.44
C ARG A 96 11.38 -18.34 -1.73
N ILE A 97 10.15 -18.01 -2.11
CA ILE A 97 9.49 -18.59 -3.30
C ILE A 97 9.83 -17.77 -4.56
N LYS A 98 10.66 -18.33 -5.44
CA LYS A 98 11.14 -17.66 -6.67
C LYS A 98 10.02 -17.15 -7.59
N SER A 99 8.92 -17.90 -7.74
CA SER A 99 7.83 -17.53 -8.68
C SER A 99 7.02 -16.31 -8.23
N PHE A 100 6.77 -16.16 -6.92
CA PHE A 100 6.05 -14.99 -6.39
C PHE A 100 6.88 -13.71 -6.48
N PHE A 101 8.21 -13.84 -6.39
CA PHE A 101 9.12 -12.71 -6.46
C PHE A 101 9.05 -11.95 -7.79
N VAL A 102 9.00 -12.66 -8.93
CA VAL A 102 8.97 -12.05 -10.27
C VAL A 102 7.69 -11.23 -10.50
N ILE A 103 6.55 -11.79 -10.08
CA ILE A 103 5.25 -11.12 -10.20
C ILE A 103 5.24 -9.88 -9.31
N TYR A 104 5.63 -10.02 -8.04
CA TYR A 104 5.67 -8.91 -7.09
C TYR A 104 6.57 -7.77 -7.57
N HIS A 105 7.77 -8.08 -8.07
CA HIS A 105 8.72 -7.05 -8.53
C HIS A 105 8.21 -6.28 -9.76
N THR A 106 7.31 -6.88 -10.54
CA THR A 106 6.65 -6.18 -11.66
C THR A 106 5.59 -5.18 -11.17
N TYR A 107 4.86 -5.51 -10.10
CA TYR A 107 3.76 -4.70 -9.59
C TYR A 107 4.14 -3.74 -8.45
N ILE A 108 5.35 -3.84 -7.89
CA ILE A 108 5.77 -2.98 -6.77
C ILE A 108 5.84 -1.50 -7.14
N VAL A 109 6.38 -1.17 -8.32
CA VAL A 109 6.52 0.20 -8.80
C VAL A 109 5.15 0.88 -9.01
N PRO A 110 4.21 0.31 -9.77
CA PRO A 110 2.89 0.94 -9.92
C PRO A 110 2.13 1.01 -8.60
N ALA A 111 2.21 -0.01 -7.73
CA ALA A 111 1.58 0.03 -6.42
C ALA A 111 2.16 1.13 -5.52
N PHE A 112 3.47 1.37 -5.58
CA PHE A 112 4.13 2.43 -4.82
C PHE A 112 3.66 3.82 -5.28
N VAL A 113 3.61 4.05 -6.60
CA VAL A 113 3.11 5.31 -7.16
C VAL A 113 1.66 5.53 -6.75
N LEU A 114 0.82 4.50 -6.84
CA LEU A 114 -0.60 4.61 -6.48
C LEU A 114 -0.78 4.90 -4.99
N SER A 115 0.03 4.31 -4.12
CA SER A 115 0.07 4.63 -2.68
C SER A 115 0.35 6.12 -2.43
N LYS A 116 1.27 6.72 -3.19
CA LYS A 116 1.58 8.17 -3.08
C LYS A 116 0.44 9.04 -3.59
N ILE A 117 -0.22 8.63 -4.66
CA ILE A 117 -1.42 9.32 -5.15
C ILE A 117 -2.54 9.28 -4.10
N THR A 118 -2.78 8.11 -3.48
CA THR A 118 -3.75 7.97 -2.39
C THR A 118 -3.39 8.85 -1.19
N GLN A 119 -2.11 8.89 -0.79
CA GLN A 119 -1.62 9.77 0.29
C GLN A 119 -1.86 11.25 0.00
N LEU A 120 -1.78 11.67 -1.27
CA LEU A 120 -2.08 13.05 -1.67
C LEU A 120 -3.60 13.29 -1.74
N ALA A 121 -4.39 12.32 -2.17
CA ALA A 121 -5.85 12.45 -2.30
C ALA A 121 -6.55 12.66 -0.94
N ILE A 122 -6.07 12.02 0.12
CA ILE A 122 -6.63 12.14 1.48
C ILE A 122 -6.67 13.61 1.97
N PRO A 123 -5.56 14.37 2.04
CA PRO A 123 -5.59 15.75 2.49
C PRO A 123 -6.38 16.66 1.55
N TYR A 124 -6.38 16.42 0.24
CA TYR A 124 -7.22 17.19 -0.69
C TYR A 124 -8.71 17.04 -0.37
N LEU A 125 -9.18 15.82 -0.12
CA LEU A 125 -10.58 15.59 0.28
C LEU A 125 -10.90 16.23 1.62
N LEU A 126 -9.99 16.19 2.59
CA LEU A 126 -10.19 16.87 3.87
C LEU A 126 -10.38 18.38 3.69
N ILE A 127 -9.59 19.01 2.80
CA ILE A 127 -9.76 20.43 2.47
C ILE A 127 -11.14 20.69 1.86
N PHE A 128 -11.56 19.89 0.88
CA PHE A 128 -12.89 20.05 0.27
C PHE A 128 -14.03 19.89 1.27
N VAL A 129 -13.95 18.92 2.19
CA VAL A 129 -14.92 18.74 3.29
C VAL A 129 -15.01 20.01 4.15
N THR A 130 -13.86 20.59 4.51
CA THR A 130 -13.86 21.81 5.31
C THR A 130 -14.44 23.01 4.56
N LEU A 131 -14.19 23.12 3.25
CA LEU A 131 -14.74 24.18 2.40
C LEU A 131 -16.26 24.05 2.25
N GLU A 132 -16.76 22.84 2.02
CA GLU A 132 -18.21 22.57 1.96
C GLU A 132 -18.88 22.96 3.28
N ARG A 133 -18.32 22.53 4.41
CA ARG A 133 -18.85 22.85 5.73
C ARG A 133 -18.84 24.36 6.00
N TYR A 134 -17.79 25.06 5.56
CA TYR A 134 -17.70 26.53 5.68
C TYR A 134 -18.78 27.22 4.83
N ALA A 135 -18.94 26.82 3.58
CA ALA A 135 -19.96 27.38 2.68
C ALA A 135 -21.38 27.20 3.25
N TRP A 136 -21.68 26.01 3.77
CA TRP A 136 -22.99 25.73 4.38
C TRP A 136 -23.28 26.63 5.59
N ILE A 137 -22.29 26.85 6.46
CA ILE A 137 -22.43 27.75 7.62
C ILE A 137 -22.61 29.20 7.16
N SER A 138 -21.88 29.64 6.13
CA SER A 138 -21.95 31.02 5.63
C SER A 138 -23.29 31.37 4.97
N GLU A 139 -24.02 30.38 4.44
CA GLU A 139 -25.33 30.57 3.83
C GLU A 139 -26.48 30.63 4.86
N HIS A 140 -26.23 30.12 6.07
CA HIS A 140 -27.20 30.08 7.18
C HIS A 140 -26.93 31.14 8.28
N MET A 141 -26.08 32.12 7.99
CA MET A 141 -25.74 33.25 8.86
C MET A 141 -26.22 34.56 8.23
#